data_AF-A0AAN5Z405-F1
#
_entry.id   AF-A0AAN5Z405-F1
#
_cell.length_a   1.000
_cell.length_b   1.000
_cell.length_c   1.000
_cell.angle_alpha   90.00
_cell.angle_beta   90.00
_cell.angle_gamma   90.00
#
_symmetry.space_group_name_H-M   'P 1'
#
loop_
_entity.id
_entity.type
_entity.pdbx_description
1 polymer ?
#
loop_
_entity_poly.entity_id
_entity_poly.type
_entity_poly.pdbx_seq_one_letter_code
_entity_poly.pdbx_strand_id
1 'polypeptide(L)'
;MDWFRKHRGNVDLEKGLESITALGQQSRVWLTSAQTWLVTQLNRTSEQKCQDVPRSQTRKTVEDYPKGYPRFSALMATHEDFHILRRFSNVRMRLLLVSQDRVAQLEEKLDKIDKDEDSPLFLASVRRDKNEERRKVLVELQEALDSYGMRV
;
A
#
# COMPACT_ATOMS: atom_id res chain seq x y z
N MET A 1 15.46 -26.52 -17.48
CA MET A 1 14.81 -25.30 -16.98
C MET A 1 14.24 -24.58 -18.18
N ASP A 2 13.12 -25.10 -18.69
CA ASP A 2 12.41 -24.57 -19.86
C ASP A 2 11.02 -25.23 -19.84
N TRP A 3 10.06 -24.60 -19.16
CA TRP A 3 8.69 -25.09 -19.14
C TRP A 3 7.74 -23.91 -19.24
N PHE A 4 7.13 -23.82 -20.42
CA PHE A 4 5.86 -23.16 -20.72
C PHE A 4 5.88 -21.71 -21.21
N ARG A 5 6.45 -21.55 -22.41
CA ARG A 5 5.82 -20.79 -23.50
C ARG A 5 5.11 -21.75 -24.46
N LYS A 6 3.84 -22.08 -24.21
CA LYS A 6 2.90 -22.56 -25.26
C LYS A 6 1.45 -22.55 -24.72
N HIS A 7 0.51 -22.22 -25.59
CA HIS A 7 -0.95 -22.06 -25.40
C HIS A 7 -1.43 -20.60 -25.32
N ARG A 8 -1.36 -19.91 -26.46
CA ARG A 8 -2.45 -19.00 -26.87
C ARG A 8 -3.61 -19.88 -27.33
N GLY A 9 -4.68 -19.90 -26.54
CA GLY A 9 -6.00 -20.41 -26.90
C GLY A 9 -7.03 -19.36 -26.50
N ASN A 10 -7.74 -18.84 -27.48
CA ASN A 10 -8.80 -17.85 -27.35
C ASN A 10 -9.93 -18.46 -26.49
N VAL A 11 -10.28 -17.83 -25.38
CA VAL A 11 -11.46 -18.23 -24.58
C VAL A 11 -12.42 -17.06 -24.63
N ASP A 12 -13.52 -17.27 -25.35
CA ASP A 12 -14.59 -16.32 -25.60
C ASP A 12 -15.19 -15.85 -24.27
N LEU A 13 -15.03 -14.56 -23.99
CA LEU A 13 -15.43 -13.89 -22.75
C LEU A 13 -16.81 -13.22 -22.88
N GLU A 14 -17.71 -13.81 -23.67
CA GLU A 14 -19.07 -13.33 -23.88
C GLU A 14 -20.07 -14.48 -23.77
N LYS A 15 -20.51 -14.76 -22.55
CA LYS A 15 -21.77 -15.44 -22.18
C LYS A 15 -21.83 -15.57 -20.66
N GLY A 16 -22.24 -14.49 -20.01
CA GLY A 16 -22.35 -14.43 -18.55
C GLY A 16 -23.00 -13.14 -18.05
N LEU A 17 -23.85 -12.53 -18.87
CA LEU A 17 -24.87 -11.55 -18.49
C LEU A 17 -26.18 -12.19 -18.96
N GLU A 18 -27.31 -11.96 -18.28
CA GLU A 18 -28.62 -12.62 -18.48
C GLU A 18 -28.89 -13.79 -17.50
N SER A 19 -28.69 -13.56 -16.20
CA SER A 19 -29.42 -14.26 -15.14
C SER A 19 -29.06 -13.64 -13.79
N ILE A 20 -29.75 -12.56 -13.44
CA ILE A 20 -30.24 -12.17 -12.11
C ILE A 20 -31.00 -10.86 -12.35
N THR A 21 -32.20 -10.99 -12.89
CA THR A 21 -33.24 -9.98 -12.80
C THR A 21 -34.45 -10.63 -12.16
N ALA A 22 -34.99 -9.94 -11.16
CA ALA A 22 -36.27 -10.18 -10.50
C ALA A 22 -36.27 -11.20 -9.34
N LEU A 23 -35.98 -10.70 -8.14
CA LEU A 23 -36.78 -11.00 -6.95
C LEU A 23 -36.63 -9.85 -5.94
N GLY A 24 -37.77 -9.30 -5.50
CA GLY A 24 -37.85 -8.67 -4.18
C GLY A 24 -37.87 -7.16 -4.16
N GLN A 25 -38.99 -6.58 -4.57
CA GLN A 25 -39.43 -5.24 -4.21
C GLN A 25 -39.69 -5.18 -2.70
N GLN A 26 -38.77 -4.61 -1.92
CA GLN A 26 -39.04 -4.12 -0.56
C GLN A 26 -38.23 -2.85 -0.25
N SER A 27 -38.93 -1.89 0.38
CA SER A 27 -38.41 -0.77 1.16
C SER A 27 -37.70 0.36 0.41
N ARG A 28 -38.51 1.33 -0.05
CA ARG A 28 -38.11 2.75 -0.19
C ARG A 28 -37.87 3.32 1.21
N VAL A 29 -37.00 4.33 1.32
CA VAL A 29 -36.35 4.88 2.55
C VAL A 29 -35.16 3.97 2.92
N TRP A 30 -33.89 4.32 2.65
CA TRP A 30 -33.12 5.49 3.10
C TRP A 30 -32.14 5.94 2.00
N LEU A 31 -32.41 7.09 1.37
CA LEU A 31 -31.46 7.81 0.52
C LEU A 31 -31.38 9.25 1.03
N THR A 32 -30.72 9.45 2.16
CA THR A 32 -30.26 10.77 2.62
C THR A 32 -29.04 10.61 3.53
N SER A 33 -27.90 10.22 2.95
CA SER A 33 -26.57 10.47 3.56
C SER A 33 -25.37 10.21 2.63
N ALA A 34 -25.53 9.50 1.52
CA ALA A 34 -24.40 9.22 0.60
C ALA A 34 -24.16 10.28 -0.49
N GLN A 35 -25.12 11.17 -0.77
CA GLN A 35 -24.95 12.25 -1.77
C GLN A 35 -24.26 13.51 -1.21
N THR A 36 -23.94 13.55 0.08
CA THR A 36 -23.21 14.66 0.70
C THR A 36 -21.70 14.44 0.80
N TRP A 37 -21.20 13.25 0.46
CA TRP A 37 -19.75 12.97 0.48
C TRP A 37 -19.05 13.19 -0.87
N LEU A 38 -19.76 13.03 -1.99
CA LEU A 38 -19.17 13.20 -3.33
C LEU A 38 -19.14 14.67 -3.81
N VAL A 39 -20.04 15.54 -3.32
CA VAL A 39 -19.99 16.99 -3.62
C VAL A 39 -18.95 17.72 -2.75
N THR A 40 -18.60 17.15 -1.60
CA THR A 40 -17.58 17.72 -0.68
C THR A 40 -16.14 17.43 -1.13
N GLN A 41 -15.93 16.43 -1.99
CA GLN A 41 -14.61 16.05 -2.50
C GLN A 41 -14.18 16.83 -3.75
N LEU A 42 -15.10 17.41 -4.52
CA LEU A 42 -14.79 18.17 -5.75
C LEU A 42 -14.70 19.70 -5.56
N ASN A 43 -15.08 20.23 -4.39
CA ASN A 43 -14.88 21.64 -4.01
C ASN A 43 -13.61 21.88 -3.17
N ARG A 44 -12.80 20.84 -2.88
CA ARG A 44 -11.56 20.95 -2.08
C ARG A 44 -10.33 21.36 -2.91
N THR A 45 -10.49 21.58 -4.21
CA THR A 45 -9.40 21.98 -5.11
C THR A 45 -9.32 23.48 -5.38
N SER A 46 -10.10 24.30 -4.69
CA SER A 46 -9.97 25.77 -4.72
C SER A 46 -10.04 26.33 -3.31
N GLU A 47 -9.13 27.25 -3.00
CA GLU A 47 -8.95 27.94 -1.71
C GLU A 47 -8.02 27.28 -0.69
N GLN A 48 -6.76 27.14 -1.10
CA GLN A 48 -5.66 27.27 -0.16
C GLN A 48 -5.52 28.76 0.22
N LYS A 49 -6.30 29.23 1.19
CA LYS A 49 -6.11 30.56 1.78
C LYS A 49 -4.83 30.57 2.60
N CYS A 50 -3.86 31.41 2.20
CA CYS A 50 -2.62 31.64 2.94
C CYS A 50 -2.95 32.23 4.31
N GLN A 51 -2.62 31.48 5.36
CA GLN A 51 -2.65 31.97 6.72
C GLN A 51 -1.32 32.68 6.98
N ASP A 52 -1.37 34.01 7.10
CA ASP A 52 -0.24 34.84 7.50
C ASP A 52 0.08 34.64 8.99
N VAL A 53 0.98 33.71 9.27
CA VAL A 53 1.73 33.67 10.53
C VAL A 53 3.08 34.35 10.25
N PRO A 54 3.49 35.42 10.97
CA PRO A 54 4.77 36.07 10.74
C PRO A 54 5.86 35.23 11.40
N ARG A 55 6.16 34.08 10.80
CA ARG A 55 7.40 33.37 11.06
C ARG A 55 8.39 33.92 10.05
N SER A 56 9.27 34.80 10.50
CA SER A 56 10.48 35.22 9.78
C SER A 56 11.42 34.03 9.62
N GLN A 57 11.00 33.04 8.82
CA GLN A 57 11.86 32.05 8.22
C GLN A 57 12.14 32.61 6.84
N THR A 58 13.29 33.27 6.69
CA THR A 58 13.82 33.63 5.39
C THR A 58 13.80 32.37 4.53
N ARG A 59 12.91 32.32 3.53
CA ARG A 59 12.80 31.19 2.62
C ARG A 59 14.16 31.08 1.92
N LYS A 60 14.88 29.97 2.16
CA LYS A 60 16.18 29.72 1.54
C LYS A 60 16.01 29.80 0.02
N THR A 61 16.85 30.61 -0.62
CA THR A 61 16.94 30.69 -2.08
C THR A 61 17.71 29.49 -2.62
N VAL A 62 17.57 29.20 -3.92
CA VAL A 62 18.29 28.09 -4.56
C VAL A 62 19.81 28.24 -4.43
N GLU A 63 20.31 29.48 -4.45
CA GLU A 63 21.74 29.78 -4.35
C GLU A 63 22.35 29.52 -2.97
N ASP A 64 21.51 29.46 -1.93
CA ASP A 64 21.94 29.15 -0.56
C ASP A 64 22.38 27.68 -0.42
N TYR A 65 22.08 26.81 -1.38
CA TYR A 65 22.47 25.40 -1.38
C TYR A 65 23.88 25.19 -1.98
N PRO A 66 24.67 24.23 -1.46
CA PRO A 66 25.98 23.87 -2.04
C PRO A 66 25.89 23.49 -3.51
N LYS A 67 26.91 23.85 -4.30
CA LYS A 67 27.00 23.49 -5.73
C LYS A 67 26.91 21.97 -5.93
N GLY A 68 26.23 21.55 -6.99
CA GLY A 68 26.02 20.13 -7.34
C GLY A 68 24.57 19.68 -7.12
N TYR A 69 24.41 18.41 -6.73
CA TYR A 69 23.09 17.77 -6.59
C TYR A 69 22.14 18.49 -5.61
N PRO A 70 22.60 19.00 -4.43
CA PRO A 70 21.71 19.71 -3.50
C PRO A 70 21.09 20.99 -4.09
N ARG A 71 21.87 21.77 -4.86
CA ARG A 71 21.37 22.98 -5.53
C ARG A 71 20.46 22.65 -6.70
N PHE A 72 20.79 21.60 -7.47
CA PHE A 72 19.93 21.14 -8.56
C PHE A 72 18.58 20.64 -8.05
N SER A 73 18.53 19.87 -6.96
CA SER A 73 17.26 19.43 -6.37
C SER A 73 16.46 20.61 -5.82
N ALA A 74 17.12 21.61 -5.21
CA ALA A 74 16.48 22.85 -4.80
C ALA A 74 15.86 23.63 -5.97
N LEU A 75 16.55 23.68 -7.12
CA LEU A 75 16.03 24.27 -8.36
C LEU A 75 14.81 23.50 -8.89
N MET A 76 14.89 22.18 -8.98
CA MET A 76 13.77 21.34 -9.43
C MET A 76 12.54 21.53 -8.53
N ALA A 77 12.72 21.70 -7.22
CA ALA A 77 11.63 21.91 -6.26
C ALA A 77 11.01 23.33 -6.30
N THR A 78 11.53 24.27 -7.11
CA THR A 78 10.99 25.64 -7.17
C THR A 78 9.64 25.74 -7.89
N HIS A 79 9.40 24.87 -8.87
CA HIS A 79 8.20 24.93 -9.71
C HIS A 79 7.76 23.53 -10.15
N GLU A 80 6.45 23.29 -10.20
CA GLU A 80 5.88 21.99 -10.56
C GLU A 80 6.15 21.58 -12.00
N ASP A 81 6.35 22.55 -12.91
CA ASP A 81 6.70 22.28 -14.33
C ASP A 81 8.04 21.54 -14.48
N PHE A 82 8.94 21.64 -13.50
CA PHE A 82 10.19 20.87 -13.49
C PHE A 82 9.98 19.42 -13.03
N HIS A 83 8.80 19.06 -12.54
CA HIS A 83 8.47 17.72 -12.05
C HIS A 83 8.01 16.76 -13.16
N ILE A 84 8.52 16.91 -14.39
CA ILE A 84 8.34 15.91 -15.46
C ILE A 84 9.29 14.74 -15.21
N LEU A 85 8.95 13.93 -14.21
CA LEU A 85 9.72 12.78 -13.77
C LEU A 85 9.09 11.49 -14.30
N ARG A 86 9.93 10.50 -14.63
CA ARG A 86 9.47 9.18 -15.03
C ARG A 86 8.68 8.52 -13.90
N ARG A 87 7.43 8.12 -14.17
CA ARG A 87 6.65 7.28 -13.25
C ARG A 87 7.17 5.85 -13.27
N PHE A 88 7.46 5.30 -12.09
CA PHE A 88 7.94 3.91 -11.92
C PHE A 88 6.81 2.97 -11.48
N SER A 89 5.65 3.00 -12.14
CA SER A 89 4.48 2.20 -11.73
C SER A 89 4.76 0.71 -11.74
N ASN A 90 5.21 0.16 -12.87
CA ASN A 90 5.47 -1.28 -13.02
C ASN A 90 6.56 -1.76 -12.05
N VAL A 91 7.69 -1.05 -11.97
CA VAL A 91 8.78 -1.43 -11.07
C VAL A 91 8.34 -1.39 -9.61
N ARG A 92 7.60 -0.36 -9.20
CA ARG A 92 7.05 -0.26 -7.84
C ARG A 92 6.10 -1.42 -7.53
N MET A 93 5.22 -1.78 -8.46
CA MET A 93 4.33 -2.93 -8.29
C MET A 93 5.09 -4.25 -8.16
N ARG A 94 6.16 -4.44 -8.95
CA ARG A 94 7.00 -5.63 -8.83
C ARG A 94 7.69 -5.72 -7.48
N LEU A 95 8.18 -4.62 -6.94
CA LEU A 95 8.77 -4.58 -5.59
C LEU A 95 7.73 -4.95 -4.52
N LEU A 96 6.52 -4.40 -4.62
CA LEU A 96 5.42 -4.72 -3.70
C LEU A 96 5.05 -6.21 -3.73
N LEU A 97 4.93 -6.80 -4.92
CA LEU A 97 4.62 -8.22 -5.08
C LEU A 97 5.71 -9.12 -4.47
N VAL A 98 6.98 -8.75 -4.62
CA VAL A 98 8.10 -9.48 -4.00
C VAL A 98 8.04 -9.41 -2.48
N SER A 99 7.73 -8.23 -1.92
CA SER A 99 7.54 -8.09 -0.47
C SER A 99 6.35 -8.91 0.05
N GLN A 100 5.24 -8.96 -0.69
CA GLN A 100 4.07 -9.77 -0.34
C GLN A 100 4.39 -11.27 -0.34
N ASP A 101 5.11 -11.74 -1.35
CA ASP A 101 5.54 -13.14 -1.42
C ASP A 101 6.41 -13.52 -0.22
N ARG A 102 7.30 -12.61 0.21
CA ARG A 102 8.12 -12.83 1.42
C ARG A 102 7.27 -12.95 2.69
N VAL A 103 6.25 -12.10 2.85
CA VAL A 103 5.30 -12.19 3.98
C VAL A 103 4.56 -13.52 3.94
N ALA A 104 4.02 -13.92 2.80
CA ALA A 104 3.29 -15.17 2.64
C ALA A 104 4.14 -16.41 2.99
N GLN A 105 5.42 -16.42 2.59
CA GLN A 105 6.35 -17.50 2.95
C GLN A 105 6.60 -17.58 4.47
N LEU A 106 6.70 -16.42 5.14
CA LEU A 106 6.90 -16.36 6.59
C LEU A 106 5.64 -16.77 7.35
N GLU A 107 4.46 -16.39 6.88
CA GLU A 107 3.17 -16.86 7.40
C GLU A 107 3.06 -18.39 7.30
N GLU A 108 3.36 -18.96 6.13
CA GLU A 108 3.34 -20.42 5.96
C GLU A 108 4.33 -21.12 6.90
N LYS A 109 5.51 -20.53 7.11
CA LYS A 109 6.51 -21.06 8.05
C LYS A 109 6.01 -20.97 9.50
N LEU A 110 5.38 -19.87 9.88
CA LEU A 110 4.81 -19.67 11.21
C LEU A 110 3.69 -20.68 11.48
N ASP A 111 2.77 -20.86 10.52
CA ASP A 111 1.68 -21.82 10.58
C ASP A 111 2.17 -23.26 10.79
N LYS A 112 3.31 -23.63 10.18
CA LYS A 112 3.92 -24.95 10.39
C LYS A 112 4.45 -25.09 11.82
N ILE A 113 5.17 -24.08 12.31
CA ILE A 113 5.70 -24.08 13.69
C ILE A 113 4.56 -24.17 14.71
N ASP A 114 3.45 -23.48 14.47
CA ASP A 114 2.30 -23.51 15.37
C ASP A 114 1.55 -24.85 15.33
N LYS A 115 1.51 -25.52 14.17
CA LYS A 115 0.91 -26.87 14.04
C LYS A 115 1.76 -27.96 14.69
N ASP A 116 3.07 -27.81 14.66
CA ASP A 116 4.04 -28.76 15.24
C ASP A 116 4.28 -28.51 16.75
N GLU A 117 3.62 -27.52 17.35
CA GLU A 117 3.78 -27.17 18.76
C GLU A 117 2.97 -28.10 19.69
N ASP A 118 3.68 -28.95 20.42
CA ASP A 118 3.07 -29.90 21.36
C ASP A 118 2.48 -29.23 22.62
N SER A 119 3.00 -28.05 23.00
CA SER A 119 2.58 -27.38 24.24
C SER A 119 1.52 -26.31 23.98
N PRO A 120 0.24 -26.56 24.33
CA PRO A 120 -0.80 -25.54 24.17
C PRO A 120 -0.55 -24.29 25.03
N LEU A 121 0.25 -24.41 26.10
CA LEU A 121 0.65 -23.27 26.93
C LEU A 121 1.55 -22.27 26.19
N PHE A 122 2.38 -22.73 25.25
CA PHE A 122 3.25 -21.86 24.47
C PHE A 122 2.46 -21.07 23.42
N LEU A 123 1.48 -21.72 22.78
CA LEU A 123 0.54 -21.06 21.87
C LEU A 123 -0.37 -20.04 22.59
N ALA A 124 -0.75 -20.31 23.83
CA ALA A 124 -1.66 -19.45 24.59
C ALA A 124 -0.99 -18.21 25.22
N SER A 125 0.34 -18.18 25.37
CA SER A 125 1.02 -17.09 26.07
C SER A 125 2.42 -16.82 25.54
N VAL A 126 2.55 -15.70 24.82
CA VAL A 126 3.85 -15.19 24.33
C VAL A 126 4.89 -15.05 25.46
N ARG A 127 4.47 -14.67 26.67
CA ARG A 127 5.38 -14.54 27.82
C ARG A 127 5.96 -15.88 28.28
N ARG A 128 5.24 -16.98 28.05
CA ARG A 128 5.63 -18.34 28.43
C ARG A 128 6.19 -19.13 27.25
N ASP A 129 6.10 -18.56 26.06
CA ASP A 129 6.61 -19.14 24.83
C ASP A 129 8.13 -19.25 24.87
N LYS A 130 8.63 -20.48 24.71
CA LYS A 130 10.05 -20.79 24.65
C LYS A 130 10.51 -21.18 23.24
N ASN A 131 9.61 -21.17 22.27
CA ASN A 131 9.90 -21.53 20.90
C ASN A 131 10.71 -20.42 20.22
N GLU A 132 12.03 -20.63 20.15
CA GLU A 132 12.93 -19.64 19.57
C GLU A 132 12.74 -19.46 18.07
N GLU A 133 12.33 -20.53 17.38
CA GLU A 133 12.08 -20.50 15.94
C GLU A 133 10.85 -19.65 15.61
N ARG A 134 9.75 -19.81 16.37
CA ARG A 134 8.58 -18.92 16.26
C ARG A 134 8.98 -17.46 16.47
N ARG A 135 9.74 -17.18 17.54
CA ARG A 135 10.20 -15.81 17.83
C ARG A 135 11.06 -15.22 16.70
N LYS A 136 11.95 -16.00 16.10
CA LYS A 136 12.76 -15.56 14.94
C LYS A 136 11.85 -15.21 13.74
N VAL A 137 10.89 -16.09 13.41
CA VAL A 137 9.96 -15.85 12.30
C VAL A 137 9.12 -14.60 12.54
N LEU A 138 8.67 -14.35 13.78
CA LEU A 138 7.92 -13.14 14.11
C LEU A 138 8.76 -11.85 13.95
N VAL A 139 10.06 -11.89 14.28
CA VAL A 139 10.97 -10.75 14.02
C VAL A 139 11.17 -10.54 12.53
N GLU A 140 11.44 -11.62 11.77
CA GLU A 140 11.56 -11.53 10.30
C GLU A 140 10.26 -11.01 9.64
N LEU A 141 9.10 -11.39 10.18
CA LEU A 141 7.80 -10.94 9.70
C LEU A 141 7.60 -9.44 9.97
N GLN A 142 7.99 -8.96 11.15
CA GLN A 142 7.97 -7.53 11.47
C GLN A 142 8.82 -6.72 10.48
N GLU A 143 10.05 -7.18 10.21
CA GLU A 143 10.95 -6.54 9.24
C GLU A 143 10.38 -6.56 7.81
N ALA A 144 9.73 -7.66 7.42
CA ALA A 144 9.10 -7.80 6.11
C ALA A 144 7.89 -6.85 5.96
N LEU A 145 7.06 -6.71 7.00
CA LEU A 145 5.92 -5.80 7.03
C LEU A 145 6.36 -4.33 6.99
N ASP A 146 7.41 -3.98 7.74
CA ASP A 146 8.01 -2.65 7.70
C ASP A 146 8.54 -2.33 6.30
N SER A 147 9.18 -3.30 5.63
CA SER A 147 9.67 -3.17 4.26
C SER A 147 8.54 -3.02 3.22
N TYR A 148 7.39 -3.66 3.45
CA TYR A 148 6.20 -3.50 2.61
C TYR A 148 5.57 -2.10 2.76
N GLY A 149 5.88 -1.38 3.85
CA GLY A 149 5.32 -0.07 4.16
C GLY A 149 4.13 -0.13 5.12
N MET A 150 3.86 -1.31 5.69
CA MET A 150 2.96 -1.44 6.84
C MET A 150 3.82 -1.33 8.10
N ARG A 151 4.00 -0.09 8.58
CA ARG A 151 4.55 0.14 9.92
C ARG A 151 3.49 -0.24 10.95
N VAL A 152 3.77 -1.29 11.73
CA VAL A 152 2.91 -1.79 12.82
C VAL A 152 3.14 -1.00 14.10
#